data_AF-A0A377D2G8-F1
#
_entry.id   AF-A0A377D2G8-F1
#
_cell.length_a   1.000
_cell.length_b   1.000
_cell.length_c   1.000
_cell.angle_alpha   90.00
_cell.angle_beta   90.00
_cell.angle_gamma   90.00
#
_symmetry.space_group_name_H-M   'P 1'
#
loop_
_entity.id
_entity.type
_entity.pdbx_description
1 polymer ?
#
loop_
_entity_poly.entity_id
_entity_poly.type
_entity_poly.pdbx_seq_one_letter_code
_entity_poly.pdbx_strand_id
1 'polypeptide(L)'
;MARVCTGRAGPRPRTQALLRFLADHSRSKDTVLKEVPEEWVKAQGLLEVRSEISDKNLYLTRPDMGRRLCAEAVEALKAQCVANPDVQVVISDGLSTDAITVNYEEILPPLMAGPETGRAESRHAILCSLWSRED
;
A
#
# COMPACT_ATOMS: atom_id res chain seq x y z
N MET A 1 5.23 18.30 -0.42
CA MET A 1 6.20 19.41 -0.28
C MET A 1 5.73 20.60 -1.13
N ALA A 2 5.84 21.85 -0.65
CA ALA A 2 5.44 23.03 -1.40
C ALA A 2 6.63 23.66 -2.16
N ARG A 3 6.42 24.11 -3.42
CA ARG A 3 7.47 24.73 -4.26
C ARG A 3 7.45 26.26 -4.16
N VAL A 4 7.77 26.79 -2.98
CA VAL A 4 7.84 28.23 -2.72
C VAL A 4 9.16 28.85 -3.21
N CYS A 5 9.20 30.19 -3.30
CA CYS A 5 10.42 30.96 -3.58
C CYS A 5 11.14 30.64 -4.91
N THR A 6 10.41 30.18 -5.93
CA THR A 6 10.99 29.79 -7.24
C THR A 6 11.17 30.94 -8.23
N GLY A 7 10.64 32.13 -7.92
CA GLY A 7 10.64 33.29 -8.81
C GLY A 7 9.75 33.11 -10.05
N ARG A 8 9.88 34.01 -11.03
CA ARG A 8 9.05 34.02 -12.27
C ARG A 8 9.79 34.63 -13.47
N ALA A 9 9.32 34.32 -14.67
CA ALA A 9 9.63 35.00 -15.93
C ALA A 9 8.30 35.55 -16.50
N GLY A 10 8.04 36.86 -16.32
CA GLY A 10 6.71 37.42 -16.57
C GLY A 10 5.65 36.76 -15.67
N PRO A 11 4.53 36.26 -16.21
CA PRO A 11 3.55 35.46 -15.46
C PRO A 11 3.87 33.94 -15.45
N ARG A 12 5.00 33.50 -16.03
CA ARG A 12 5.36 32.08 -16.16
C ARG A 12 6.41 31.65 -15.13
N PRO A 13 6.48 30.35 -14.77
CA PRO A 13 7.57 29.81 -13.96
C PRO A 13 8.94 30.01 -14.60
N ARG A 14 10.02 30.10 -13.81
CA ARG A 14 11.39 30.04 -14.34
C ARG A 14 11.65 28.66 -14.95
N THR A 15 12.47 28.61 -16.00
CA THR A 15 12.81 27.37 -16.72
C THR A 15 13.30 26.26 -15.79
N GLN A 16 14.19 26.56 -14.84
CA GLN A 16 14.69 25.58 -13.89
C GLN A 16 13.58 24.99 -12.99
N ALA A 17 12.63 25.83 -12.55
CA ALA A 17 11.50 25.36 -11.74
C ALA A 17 10.57 24.44 -12.55
N LEU A 18 10.38 24.75 -13.84
CA LEU A 18 9.62 23.90 -14.76
C LEU A 18 10.35 22.56 -15.03
N LEU A 19 11.66 22.59 -15.29
CA LEU A 19 12.44 21.37 -15.52
C LEU A 19 12.42 20.46 -14.29
N ARG A 20 12.59 21.01 -13.09
CA ARG A 20 12.49 20.24 -11.84
C ARG A 20 11.09 19.68 -11.64
N PHE A 21 10.04 20.44 -11.98
CA PHE A 21 8.67 19.93 -11.93
C PHE A 21 8.47 18.73 -12.87
N LEU A 22 8.98 18.80 -14.10
CA LEU A 22 8.86 17.72 -15.07
C LEU A 22 9.65 16.46 -14.64
N ALA A 23 10.86 16.65 -14.09
CA ALA A 23 11.66 15.55 -13.56
C ALA A 23 10.99 14.85 -12.36
N ASP A 24 10.40 15.63 -11.45
CA ASP A 24 9.66 15.06 -10.32
C ASP A 24 8.36 14.38 -10.80
N HIS A 25 7.71 14.92 -11.84
CA HIS A 25 6.50 14.34 -12.41
C HIS A 25 6.78 13.01 -13.13
N SER A 26 7.88 12.89 -13.88
CA SER A 26 8.24 11.62 -14.52
C SER A 26 8.46 10.52 -13.48
N ARG A 27 9.21 10.82 -12.41
CA ARG A 27 9.42 9.88 -11.29
C ARG A 27 8.11 9.52 -10.58
N SER A 28 7.21 10.49 -10.41
CA SER A 28 5.91 10.25 -9.77
C SER A 28 5.03 9.29 -10.58
N LYS A 29 5.11 9.29 -11.92
CA LYS A 29 4.36 8.33 -12.73
C LYS A 29 4.83 6.90 -12.50
N ASP A 30 6.15 6.70 -12.45
CA ASP A 30 6.73 5.37 -12.23
C ASP A 30 6.29 4.77 -10.88
N THR A 31 6.20 5.60 -9.84
CA THR A 31 5.78 5.13 -8.50
C THR A 31 4.35 4.60 -8.45
N VAL A 32 3.46 5.06 -9.34
CA VAL A 32 2.09 4.55 -9.40
C VAL A 32 2.09 3.09 -9.81
N LEU A 33 2.99 2.68 -10.71
CA LEU A 33 3.02 1.33 -11.27
C LEU A 33 3.89 0.34 -10.47
N LYS A 34 4.79 0.81 -9.62
CA LYS A 34 5.62 -0.06 -8.76
C LYS A 34 4.83 -1.00 -7.87
N GLU A 35 5.34 -2.21 -7.66
CA GLU A 35 4.71 -3.26 -6.86
C GLU A 35 5.64 -3.73 -5.74
N VAL A 36 5.04 -4.24 -4.66
CA VAL A 36 5.78 -4.85 -3.55
C VAL A 36 6.36 -6.18 -4.04
N PRO A 37 7.64 -6.50 -3.79
CA PRO A 37 8.16 -7.83 -4.08
C PRO A 37 7.50 -8.89 -3.18
N GLU A 38 7.12 -10.05 -3.73
CA GLU A 38 6.53 -11.16 -2.94
C GLU A 38 7.49 -11.62 -1.82
N GLU A 39 8.79 -11.64 -2.12
CA GLU A 39 9.85 -11.98 -1.17
C GLU A 39 9.84 -11.08 0.06
N TRP A 40 9.51 -9.78 -0.13
CA TRP A 40 9.41 -8.84 0.97
C TRP A 40 8.23 -9.20 1.88
N VAL A 41 7.07 -9.54 1.30
CA VAL A 41 5.88 -9.96 2.05
C VAL A 41 6.15 -11.21 2.88
N LYS A 42 6.78 -12.23 2.26
CA LYS A 42 7.16 -13.47 2.94
C LYS A 42 8.18 -13.23 4.04
N ALA A 43 9.17 -12.35 3.82
CA ALA A 43 10.18 -12.01 4.82
C ALA A 43 9.56 -11.36 6.08
N GLN A 44 8.45 -10.63 5.92
CA GLN A 44 7.72 -10.04 7.04
C GLN A 44 6.75 -11.02 7.74
N GLY A 45 6.64 -12.26 7.26
CA GLY A 45 5.73 -13.26 7.85
C GLY A 45 4.24 -12.92 7.68
N LEU A 46 3.89 -12.11 6.68
CA LEU A 46 2.52 -11.72 6.41
C LEU A 46 1.83 -12.74 5.51
N LEU A 47 0.54 -12.97 5.76
CA LEU A 47 -0.33 -13.67 4.83
C LEU A 47 -0.73 -12.71 3.70
N GLU A 48 -0.35 -13.03 2.47
CA GLU A 48 -0.79 -12.32 1.27
C GLU A 48 -2.15 -12.88 0.80
N VAL A 49 -3.15 -12.00 0.69
CA VAL A 49 -4.46 -12.29 0.11
C VAL A 49 -4.84 -11.25 -0.94
N ARG A 50 -5.69 -11.63 -1.89
CA ARG A 50 -5.97 -10.81 -3.08
C ARG A 50 -7.43 -10.34 -3.20
N SER A 51 -7.60 -9.20 -3.86
CA SER A 51 -8.91 -8.70 -4.31
C SER A 51 -9.41 -9.44 -5.57
N GLU A 52 -10.59 -9.09 -6.08
CA GLU A 52 -11.10 -9.57 -7.38
C GLU A 52 -10.29 -9.06 -8.60
N ILE A 53 -9.30 -8.19 -8.38
CA ILE A 53 -8.53 -7.57 -9.45
C ILE A 53 -7.33 -8.42 -9.87
N SER A 54 -7.19 -8.62 -11.17
CA SER A 54 -6.12 -9.41 -11.79
C SER A 54 -4.86 -8.62 -12.11
N ASP A 55 -4.95 -7.31 -12.30
CA ASP A 55 -3.82 -6.51 -12.77
C ASP A 55 -3.97 -5.04 -12.37
N LYS A 56 -2.86 -4.32 -12.49
CA LYS A 56 -2.76 -2.94 -12.04
C LYS A 56 -3.56 -1.94 -12.87
N ASN A 57 -3.78 -2.21 -14.16
CA ASN A 57 -4.60 -1.33 -15.00
C ASN A 57 -6.08 -1.46 -14.60
N LEU A 58 -6.51 -2.69 -14.31
CA LEU A 58 -7.84 -2.95 -13.77
C LEU A 58 -8.00 -2.33 -12.37
N TYR A 59 -6.96 -2.38 -11.52
CA TYR A 59 -6.94 -1.69 -10.22
C TYR A 59 -7.24 -0.19 -10.33
N LEU A 60 -6.60 0.50 -11.28
CA LEU A 60 -6.78 1.94 -11.46
C LEU A 60 -8.14 2.32 -12.05
N THR A 61 -8.84 1.40 -12.73
CA THR A 61 -10.08 1.67 -13.48
C THR A 61 -11.33 1.08 -12.84
N ARG A 62 -11.20 0.06 -11.97
CA ARG A 62 -12.32 -0.68 -11.37
C ARG A 62 -12.26 -0.67 -9.84
N PRO A 63 -12.56 0.47 -9.20
CA PRO A 63 -12.57 0.57 -7.75
C PRO A 63 -13.63 -0.33 -7.08
N ASP A 64 -14.62 -0.78 -7.83
CA ASP A 64 -15.65 -1.72 -7.37
C ASP A 64 -15.08 -3.11 -7.08
N MET A 65 -14.22 -3.63 -7.95
CA MET A 65 -13.56 -4.93 -7.79
C MET A 65 -12.48 -4.88 -6.71
N GLY A 66 -11.76 -3.75 -6.60
CA GLY A 66 -10.68 -3.60 -5.62
C GLY A 66 -11.16 -3.53 -4.17
N ARG A 67 -12.47 -3.35 -3.95
CA ARG A 67 -13.09 -3.36 -2.61
C ARG A 67 -13.61 -4.75 -2.21
N ARG A 68 -13.50 -5.74 -3.09
CA ARG A 68 -14.01 -7.10 -2.89
C ARG A 68 -12.86 -8.10 -2.94
N LEU A 69 -12.88 -9.06 -2.03
CA LEU A 69 -11.93 -10.15 -2.01
C LEU A 69 -12.33 -11.23 -3.02
N CYS A 70 -11.35 -11.87 -3.64
CA CYS A 70 -11.65 -13.04 -4.48
C CYS A 70 -12.11 -14.22 -3.61
N ALA A 71 -12.78 -15.21 -4.21
CA ALA A 71 -13.30 -16.36 -3.48
C ALA A 71 -12.21 -17.12 -2.70
N GLU A 72 -11.04 -17.34 -3.31
CA GLU A 72 -9.91 -18.00 -2.66
C GLU A 72 -9.36 -17.23 -1.46
N ALA A 73 -9.33 -15.89 -1.54
CA ALA A 73 -8.87 -15.05 -0.43
C ALA A 73 -9.80 -15.17 0.78
N VAL A 74 -11.12 -15.25 0.55
CA VAL A 74 -12.10 -15.45 1.62
C VAL A 74 -11.88 -16.79 2.34
N GLU A 75 -11.61 -17.85 1.60
CA GLU A 75 -11.35 -19.17 2.19
C GLU A 75 -10.00 -19.22 2.92
N ALA A 76 -8.95 -18.60 2.35
CA ALA A 76 -7.65 -18.49 3.02
C ALA A 76 -7.74 -17.73 4.35
N LEU A 77 -8.50 -16.64 4.40
CA LEU A 77 -8.74 -15.86 5.61
C LEU A 77 -9.44 -16.68 6.69
N LYS A 78 -10.50 -17.42 6.34
CA LYS A 78 -11.21 -18.27 7.30
C LYS A 78 -10.34 -19.40 7.84
N ALA A 79 -9.43 -19.93 7.03
CA ALA A 79 -8.59 -21.06 7.41
C ALA A 79 -7.36 -20.66 8.25
N GLN A 80 -6.78 -19.48 7.97
CA GLN A 80 -5.48 -19.09 8.54
C GLN A 80 -5.57 -17.98 9.58
N CYS A 81 -6.67 -17.23 9.64
CA CYS A 81 -6.85 -16.14 10.59
C CYS A 81 -7.76 -16.53 11.76
N VAL A 82 -7.52 -15.90 12.91
CA VAL A 82 -8.35 -16.10 14.10
C VAL A 82 -9.76 -15.56 13.86
N ALA A 83 -10.77 -16.35 14.23
CA ALA A 83 -12.16 -15.93 14.17
C ALA A 83 -12.49 -14.99 15.34
N ASN A 84 -13.23 -13.92 15.06
CA ASN A 84 -13.71 -12.93 16.04
C ASN A 84 -12.59 -12.25 16.87
N PRO A 85 -11.56 -11.64 16.24
CA PRO A 85 -10.57 -10.85 16.97
C PRO A 85 -11.20 -9.55 17.49
N ASP A 86 -10.71 -9.03 18.62
CA ASP A 86 -11.08 -7.70 19.10
C ASP A 86 -10.60 -6.59 18.14
N VAL A 87 -9.41 -6.79 17.55
CA VAL A 87 -8.78 -5.86 16.62
C VAL A 87 -8.09 -6.64 15.50
N GLN A 88 -8.47 -6.37 14.25
CA GLN A 88 -7.83 -6.90 13.05
C GLN A 88 -7.05 -5.80 12.33
N VAL A 89 -5.77 -6.03 12.07
CA VAL A 89 -4.93 -5.10 11.28
C VAL A 89 -4.86 -5.63 9.84
N VAL A 90 -5.15 -4.76 8.88
CA VAL A 90 -5.04 -5.06 7.44
C VAL A 90 -4.13 -4.04 6.81
N ILE A 91 -3.15 -4.52 6.06
CA ILE A 91 -2.18 -3.72 5.33
C ILE A 91 -2.52 -3.87 3.85
N SER A 92 -2.41 -2.79 3.10
CA SER A 92 -2.64 -2.85 1.66
C SER A 92 -1.69 -1.89 0.95
N ASP A 93 -1.22 -2.30 -0.21
CA ASP A 93 -0.35 -1.52 -1.09
C ASP A 93 -1.06 -0.29 -1.67
N GLY A 94 -2.36 -0.42 -1.95
CA GLY A 94 -3.19 0.69 -2.39
C GLY A 94 -2.68 1.34 -3.68
N LEU A 95 -2.62 2.68 -3.68
CA LEU A 95 -2.10 3.46 -4.81
C LEU A 95 -0.58 3.71 -4.72
N SER A 96 0.09 3.26 -3.65
CA SER A 96 1.52 3.53 -3.45
C SER A 96 2.21 2.44 -2.64
N THR A 97 2.88 1.54 -3.35
CA THR A 97 3.80 0.55 -2.80
C THR A 97 4.87 1.16 -1.90
N ASP A 98 5.45 2.30 -2.30
CA ASP A 98 6.51 2.97 -1.54
C ASP A 98 6.01 3.42 -0.16
N ALA A 99 4.70 3.67 0.00
CA ALA A 99 4.12 4.06 1.29
C ALA A 99 4.16 2.93 2.33
N ILE A 100 4.03 1.67 1.90
CA ILE A 100 4.11 0.54 2.83
C ILE A 100 5.56 0.14 3.09
N THR A 101 6.38 -0.01 2.06
CA THR A 101 7.74 -0.53 2.22
C THR A 101 8.64 0.38 3.04
N VAL A 102 8.44 1.71 2.96
CA VAL A 102 9.23 2.69 3.73
C VAL A 102 8.78 2.78 5.19
N ASN A 103 7.47 2.66 5.46
CA ASN A 103 6.92 2.93 6.80
C ASN A 103 6.61 1.67 7.62
N TYR A 104 6.69 0.48 7.01
CA TYR A 104 6.28 -0.77 7.65
C TYR A 104 6.97 -1.02 8.99
N GLU A 105 8.30 -0.93 9.00
CA GLU A 105 9.14 -1.25 10.18
C GLU A 105 8.93 -0.26 11.34
N GLU A 106 8.58 0.98 11.03
CA GLU A 106 8.35 2.02 12.03
C GLU A 106 6.94 1.98 12.60
N ILE A 107 5.94 1.54 11.81
CA ILE A 107 4.54 1.59 12.20
C ILE A 107 4.07 0.25 12.77
N LEU A 108 4.31 -0.86 12.07
CA LEU A 108 3.63 -2.11 12.39
C LEU A 108 4.13 -2.75 13.69
N PRO A 109 5.45 -2.92 13.93
CA PRO A 109 5.91 -3.53 15.17
C PRO A 109 5.43 -2.78 16.43
N PRO A 110 5.53 -1.43 16.52
CA PRO A 110 5.00 -0.69 17.67
C PRO A 110 3.46 -0.75 17.78
N LEU A 111 2.74 -0.76 16.65
CA LEU A 111 1.28 -0.90 16.64
C LEU A 111 0.85 -2.27 17.19
N MET A 112 1.55 -3.33 16.80
CA MET A 112 1.28 -4.70 17.25
C MET A 112 1.70 -4.88 18.72
N ALA A 113 2.83 -4.28 19.13
CA ALA A 113 3.36 -4.29 20.49
C ALA A 113 2.66 -3.32 21.46
N GLY A 114 1.62 -2.59 21.02
CA GLY A 114 1.00 -1.48 21.76
C GLY A 114 0.78 -1.74 23.26
N PRO A 115 0.78 -0.69 24.09
CA PRO A 115 0.96 -0.76 25.54
C PRO A 115 0.02 -1.78 26.20
N GLU A 116 0.52 -2.50 27.22
CA GLU A 116 -0.15 -3.56 27.99
C GLU A 116 -1.46 -3.15 28.71
N THR A 117 -2.08 -2.03 28.33
CA THR A 117 -3.27 -1.48 28.96
C THR A 117 -4.52 -2.00 28.25
N GLY A 118 -4.86 -3.26 28.53
CA GLY A 118 -6.20 -3.82 28.32
C GLY A 118 -6.31 -4.87 27.23
N ARG A 119 -6.10 -6.14 27.62
CA ARG A 119 -6.91 -7.30 27.21
C ARG A 119 -7.27 -7.40 25.70
N ALA A 120 -6.29 -7.27 24.81
CA ALA A 120 -6.46 -7.58 23.38
C ALA A 120 -5.64 -8.82 23.06
N GLU A 121 -6.22 -10.00 23.25
CA GLU A 121 -5.52 -11.30 23.20
C GLU A 121 -5.26 -11.82 21.78
N SER A 122 -5.60 -11.09 20.71
CA SER A 122 -5.38 -11.56 19.34
C SER A 122 -5.23 -10.43 18.32
N ARG A 123 -4.04 -9.82 18.24
CA ARG A 123 -3.69 -8.90 17.14
C ARG A 123 -3.07 -9.70 16.00
N HIS A 124 -3.73 -9.77 14.86
CA HIS A 124 -3.18 -10.35 13.63
C HIS A 124 -3.05 -9.26 12.56
N ALA A 125 -1.95 -9.29 11.81
CA ALA A 125 -1.72 -8.43 10.66
C ALA A 125 -1.82 -9.27 9.39
N ILE A 126 -2.61 -8.81 8.42
CA ILE A 126 -2.81 -9.46 7.13
C ILE A 126 -2.43 -8.46 6.04
N LEU A 127 -1.69 -8.89 5.03
CA LEU A 127 -1.47 -8.06 3.85
C LEU A 127 -2.52 -8.43 2.79
N CYS A 128 -3.44 -7.50 2.52
CA CYS A 128 -4.31 -7.58 1.35
C CYS A 128 -3.62 -6.85 0.19
N SER A 129 -3.04 -7.61 -0.73
CA SER A 129 -2.63 -7.07 -2.03
C SER A 129 -3.87 -6.84 -2.88
N LEU A 130 -3.95 -5.67 -3.52
CA LEU A 130 -5.18 -5.25 -4.20
C LEU A 130 -5.28 -5.74 -5.64
N TRP A 131 -4.28 -6.39 -6.22
CA TRP A 131 -4.37 -7.04 -7.54
C TRP A 131 -3.34 -8.18 -7.71
N SER A 132 -3.55 -9.05 -8.71
CA SER A 132 -2.62 -10.13 -9.07
C SER A 132 -1.40 -9.61 -9.84
N ARG A 133 -0.22 -10.17 -9.57
CA ARG A 133 0.98 -9.96 -10.39
C ARG A 133 0.92 -10.98 -11.53
N GLU A 134 1.04 -10.54 -12.78
CA GLU A 134 1.33 -11.46 -13.89
C GLU A 134 2.80 -11.89 -13.80
N ASP A 135 3.04 -13.19 -14.00
CA ASP A 135 4.38 -13.81 -14.10
C ASP A 135 5.21 -13.25 -15.28
#